data_AF-A0A9D6NZV3-F1
#
_entry.id   AF-A0A9D6NZV3-F1
#
_cell.length_a   1.000
_cell.length_b   1.000
_cell.length_c   1.000
_cell.angle_alpha   90.00
_cell.angle_beta   90.00
_cell.angle_gamma   90.00
#
_symmetry.space_group_name_H-M   'P 1'
#
loop_
_entity.id
_entity.type
_entity.pdbx_description
1 polymer ?
#
loop_
_entity_poly.entity_id
_entity_poly.type
_entity_poly.pdbx_seq_one_letter_code
_entity_poly.pdbx_strand_id
1 'polypeptide(L)'
;MIVNAIKTRKFLPPKDNLWDLLKAIRSLKENSVVAVTSKVVSIGEGRCVLIEKFPDKDKLVIMETDKYLPRETVPHGLVMHTIKNNMFIASAGIDESNGAGHYILWPK
;
A
#
# COMPACT_ATOMS: atom_id res chain seq x y z
N MET A 1 -9.08 -11.08 -24.34
CA MET A 1 -9.07 -10.84 -22.88
C MET A 1 -10.14 -9.80 -22.56
N ILE A 2 -11.04 -10.06 -21.61
CA ILE A 2 -12.06 -9.10 -21.16
C ILE A 2 -11.65 -8.61 -19.77
N VAL A 3 -11.54 -7.30 -19.56
CA VAL A 3 -11.20 -6.68 -18.28
C VAL A 3 -12.33 -5.73 -17.90
N ASN A 4 -12.90 -5.91 -16.70
CA ASN A 4 -14.01 -5.10 -16.21
C ASN A 4 -13.60 -4.43 -14.88
N ALA A 5 -13.73 -3.11 -14.81
CA ALA A 5 -13.55 -2.38 -13.56
C ALA A 5 -14.76 -2.60 -12.64
N ILE A 6 -14.50 -2.93 -11.38
CA ILE A 6 -15.54 -3.06 -10.35
C ILE A 6 -15.67 -1.72 -9.63
N LYS A 7 -16.82 -1.05 -9.80
CA LYS A 7 -17.11 0.18 -9.07
C LYS A 7 -17.47 -0.16 -7.63
N THR A 8 -16.77 0.46 -6.69
CA THR A 8 -16.96 0.27 -5.25
C THR A 8 -17.31 1.59 -4.57
N ARG A 9 -17.65 1.53 -3.27
CA ARG A 9 -17.63 2.70 -2.40
C ARG A 9 -16.17 3.13 -2.12
N LYS A 10 -15.98 4.35 -1.61
CA LYS A 10 -14.67 4.75 -1.07
C LYS A 10 -14.26 3.78 0.05
N PHE A 11 -12.99 3.38 0.03
CA PHE A 11 -12.38 2.49 1.02
C PHE A 11 -11.43 3.33 1.89
N LEU A 12 -11.63 3.32 3.21
CA LEU A 12 -11.11 4.39 4.08
C LEU A 12 -10.03 3.91 5.06
N PRO A 13 -8.88 4.60 5.17
CA PRO A 13 -7.93 4.36 6.26
C PRO A 13 -8.49 4.87 7.61
N PRO A 14 -7.94 4.44 8.75
CA PRO A 14 -6.80 3.54 8.88
C PRO A 14 -7.15 2.08 8.69
N LYS A 15 -8.44 1.72 8.76
CA LYS A 15 -8.93 0.35 8.60
C LYS A 15 -10.33 0.34 8.04
N ASP A 16 -10.59 -0.58 7.12
CA ASP A 16 -11.91 -0.81 6.53
C ASP A 16 -12.08 -2.31 6.22
N ASN A 17 -13.30 -2.76 5.96
CA ASN A 17 -13.59 -4.18 5.75
C ASN A 17 -13.45 -4.56 4.27
N LEU A 18 -12.33 -5.23 3.94
CA LEU A 18 -12.06 -5.73 2.59
C LEU A 18 -13.14 -6.68 2.08
N TRP A 19 -13.65 -7.58 2.93
CA TRP A 19 -14.69 -8.53 2.54
C TRP A 19 -16.01 -7.83 2.20
N ASP A 20 -16.36 -6.79 2.97
CA ASP A 20 -17.54 -5.98 2.64
C ASP A 20 -17.36 -5.20 1.34
N LEU A 21 -16.14 -4.73 1.03
CA LEU A 21 -15.85 -4.07 -0.24
C LEU A 21 -16.00 -5.04 -1.43
N LEU A 22 -15.51 -6.28 -1.28
CA LEU A 22 -15.55 -7.30 -2.34
C LEU A 22 -16.96 -7.80 -2.66
N LYS A 23 -17.95 -7.59 -1.77
CA LYS A 23 -19.37 -7.82 -2.08
C LYS A 23 -19.90 -6.99 -3.26
N ALA A 24 -19.16 -5.96 -3.70
CA ALA A 24 -19.46 -5.24 -4.94
C ALA A 24 -19.36 -6.12 -6.20
N ILE A 25 -18.62 -7.23 -6.13
CA ILE A 25 -18.53 -8.23 -7.19
C ILE A 25 -19.79 -9.11 -7.14
N ARG A 26 -20.78 -8.79 -7.99
CA ARG A 26 -22.08 -9.49 -8.01
C ARG A 26 -22.02 -10.89 -8.61
N SER A 27 -21.13 -11.12 -9.56
CA SER A 27 -20.92 -12.41 -10.20
C SER A 27 -19.47 -12.56 -10.64
N LEU A 28 -18.94 -13.76 -10.46
CA LEU A 28 -17.61 -14.14 -10.88
C LEU A 28 -17.73 -15.50 -11.58
N LYS A 29 -17.27 -15.59 -12.81
CA LYS A 29 -17.27 -16.85 -13.56
C LYS A 29 -16.05 -17.67 -13.17
N GLU A 30 -16.16 -18.99 -13.28
CA GLU A 30 -15.03 -19.90 -13.13
C GLU A 30 -13.85 -19.46 -14.02
N ASN A 31 -12.61 -19.65 -13.55
CA ASN A 31 -11.37 -19.19 -14.20
C ASN A 31 -11.23 -17.67 -14.37
N SER A 32 -11.99 -16.86 -13.62
CA SER A 32 -11.78 -15.40 -13.56
C SER A 32 -10.71 -15.03 -12.53
N VAL A 33 -10.00 -13.94 -12.78
CA VAL A 33 -9.02 -13.37 -11.84
C VAL A 33 -9.58 -12.06 -11.27
N VAL A 34 -9.55 -11.93 -9.94
CA VAL A 34 -9.83 -10.66 -9.25
C VAL A 34 -8.51 -10.01 -8.90
N ALA A 35 -8.23 -8.85 -9.48
CA ALA A 35 -7.08 -8.03 -9.13
C ALA A 35 -7.48 -6.98 -8.09
N VAL A 36 -6.78 -6.96 -6.95
CA VAL A 36 -6.95 -5.97 -5.88
C VAL A 36 -5.61 -5.25 -5.70
N THR A 37 -5.65 -3.93 -5.56
CA THR A 37 -4.43 -3.15 -5.34
C THR A 37 -3.89 -3.36 -3.93
N SER A 38 -2.56 -3.34 -3.77
CA SER A 38 -1.91 -3.49 -2.46
C SER A 38 -2.43 -2.47 -1.43
N LYS A 39 -2.69 -1.23 -1.83
CA LYS A 39 -3.27 -0.17 -0.96
C LYS A 39 -4.60 -0.58 -0.32
N VAL A 40 -5.49 -1.21 -1.09
CA VAL A 40 -6.79 -1.68 -0.57
C VAL A 40 -6.57 -2.84 0.40
N VAL A 41 -5.63 -3.74 0.13
CA VAL A 41 -5.28 -4.81 1.07
C VAL A 41 -4.68 -4.21 2.36
N SER A 42 -3.74 -3.27 2.26
CA SER A 42 -3.13 -2.58 3.40
C SER A 42 -4.15 -1.91 4.31
N ILE A 43 -5.09 -1.17 3.75
CA ILE A 43 -6.16 -0.54 4.52
C ILE A 43 -7.04 -1.63 5.15
N GLY A 44 -7.34 -2.72 4.44
CA GLY A 44 -8.09 -3.86 4.99
C GLY A 44 -7.44 -4.47 6.23
N GLU A 45 -6.11 -4.56 6.21
CA GLU A 45 -5.30 -5.07 7.31
C GLU A 45 -5.08 -4.06 8.45
N GLY A 46 -5.47 -2.80 8.25
CA GLY A 46 -5.19 -1.74 9.22
C GLY A 46 -3.75 -1.23 9.17
N ARG A 47 -3.02 -1.47 8.07
CA ARG A 47 -1.61 -1.11 7.86
C ARG A 47 -1.45 0.37 7.52
N CYS A 48 -1.91 1.23 8.42
CA CYS A 48 -1.88 2.68 8.26
C CYS A 48 -1.22 3.35 9.47
N VAL A 49 -0.38 4.36 9.21
CA VAL A 49 0.27 5.17 10.25
C VAL A 49 -0.14 6.63 10.05
N LEU A 50 -0.63 7.28 11.10
CA LEU A 50 -1.00 8.70 11.03
C LEU A 50 0.24 9.56 10.83
N ILE A 51 0.29 10.34 9.74
CA ILE A 51 1.47 11.13 9.34
C ILE A 51 1.89 12.10 10.45
N GLU A 52 0.91 12.76 11.08
CA GLU A 52 1.15 13.72 12.17
C GLU A 52 1.87 13.10 13.38
N LYS A 53 1.69 11.79 13.62
CA LYS A 53 2.36 11.08 14.71
C LYS A 53 3.72 10.50 14.31
N PHE A 54 4.07 10.55 13.03
CA PHE A 54 5.31 9.99 12.51
C PHE A 54 5.93 10.91 11.43
N PRO A 55 6.43 12.10 11.80
CA PRO A 55 6.87 13.09 10.81
C PRO A 55 8.14 12.68 10.04
N ASP A 56 8.94 11.76 10.58
CA ASP A 56 10.17 11.29 9.96
C ASP A 56 9.91 10.04 9.10
N LYS A 57 9.52 10.24 7.84
CA LYS A 57 9.20 9.11 6.95
C LYS A 57 10.37 8.15 6.74
N ASP A 58 11.61 8.62 6.74
CA ASP A 58 12.77 7.77 6.45
C ASP A 58 12.97 6.72 7.54
N LYS A 59 12.77 7.10 8.81
CA LYS A 59 12.73 6.13 9.91
C LYS A 59 11.65 5.07 9.69
N LEU A 60 10.47 5.44 9.18
CA LEU A 60 9.39 4.50 8.92
C LEU A 60 9.78 3.52 7.82
N VAL A 61 10.37 4.04 6.74
CA VAL A 61 10.88 3.24 5.62
C VAL A 61 11.92 2.22 6.11
N ILE A 62 12.87 2.66 6.93
CA ILE A 62 13.93 1.79 7.48
C ILE A 62 13.34 0.69 8.37
N MET A 63 12.36 1.01 9.22
CA MET A 63 11.68 0.02 10.07
C MET A 63 10.88 -1.02 9.26
N GLU A 64 10.48 -0.67 8.04
CA GLU A 64 9.58 -1.46 7.21
C GLU A 64 10.29 -2.20 6.07
N THR A 65 11.62 -2.30 6.09
CA THR A 65 12.41 -2.87 4.99
C THR A 65 13.48 -3.85 5.48
N ASP A 66 13.85 -4.81 4.62
CA ASP A 66 14.91 -5.79 4.91
C ASP A 66 16.30 -5.20 4.68
N LYS A 67 16.45 -4.42 3.59
CA LYS A 67 17.68 -3.71 3.23
C LYS A 67 17.35 -2.35 2.63
N TYR A 68 18.23 -1.38 2.80
CA TYR A 68 18.09 -0.06 2.19
C TYR A 68 19.45 0.54 1.83
N LEU A 69 19.43 1.45 0.87
CA LEU A 69 20.50 2.42 0.66
C LEU A 69 20.14 3.72 1.39
N PRO A 70 21.06 4.35 2.14
CA PRO A 70 20.81 5.64 2.77
C PRO A 70 20.36 6.68 1.73
N ARG A 71 19.41 7.55 2.09
CA ARG A 71 18.77 8.48 1.13
C ARG A 71 19.80 9.38 0.43
N GLU A 72 20.87 9.74 1.14
CA GLU A 72 21.95 10.61 0.66
C GLU A 72 22.74 9.95 -0.48
N THR A 73 22.71 8.62 -0.56
CA THR A 73 23.36 7.84 -1.62
C THR A 73 22.46 7.64 -2.86
N VAL A 74 21.18 7.98 -2.76
CA VAL A 74 20.21 7.87 -3.87
C VAL A 74 20.26 9.15 -4.70
N PRO A 75 20.37 9.07 -6.05
CA PRO A 75 20.37 10.25 -6.91
C PRO A 75 19.20 11.18 -6.61
N HIS A 76 19.52 12.45 -6.32
CA HIS A 76 18.55 13.51 -5.98
C HIS A 76 17.71 13.27 -4.72
N GLY A 77 17.98 12.21 -3.94
CA GLY A 77 17.31 11.92 -2.67
C GLY A 77 15.77 11.83 -2.77
N LEU A 78 15.22 11.53 -3.96
CA LEU A 78 13.77 11.56 -4.19
C LEU A 78 13.04 10.45 -3.43
N VAL A 79 13.64 9.26 -3.37
CA VAL A 79 13.13 8.07 -2.68
C VAL A 79 14.28 7.36 -1.96
N MET A 80 13.96 6.44 -1.06
CA MET A 80 14.94 5.46 -0.59
C MET A 80 14.87 4.22 -1.48
N HIS A 81 16.00 3.72 -1.97
CA HIS A 81 16.06 2.43 -2.65
C HIS A 81 16.07 1.32 -1.59
N THR A 82 15.07 0.45 -1.64
CA THR A 82 14.83 -0.55 -0.59
C THR A 82 14.55 -1.93 -1.14
N ILE A 83 14.84 -2.96 -0.34
CA ILE A 83 14.40 -4.34 -0.56
C ILE A 83 13.46 -4.71 0.59
N LYS A 84 12.24 -5.11 0.24
CA LYS A 84 11.23 -5.63 1.16
C LYS A 84 10.60 -6.88 0.56
N ASN A 85 10.55 -7.99 1.28
CA ASN A 85 9.97 -9.26 0.82
C ASN A 85 10.55 -9.69 -0.55
N ASN A 86 11.87 -9.61 -0.69
CA ASN A 86 12.61 -9.86 -1.94
C ASN A 86 12.20 -8.98 -3.14
N MET A 87 11.44 -7.91 -2.93
CA MET A 87 11.11 -6.94 -3.97
C MET A 87 11.96 -5.69 -3.82
N PHE A 88 12.60 -5.29 -4.93
CA PHE A 88 13.19 -3.97 -5.03
C PHE A 88 12.08 -2.93 -5.21
N ILE A 89 11.91 -2.04 -4.23
CA ILE A 89 10.88 -1.01 -4.25
C ILE A 89 11.39 0.31 -3.69
N ALA A 90 10.76 1.42 -4.10
CA ALA A 90 10.97 2.72 -3.51
C ALA A 90 10.33 2.81 -2.12
N SER A 91 11.10 3.29 -1.13
CA SER A 91 10.64 3.69 0.20
C SER A 91 9.76 2.63 0.90
N ALA A 92 10.19 1.38 0.87
CA ALA A 92 9.50 0.21 1.45
C ALA A 92 8.06 -0.01 0.93
N GLY A 93 7.70 0.60 -0.20
CA GLY A 93 6.35 0.60 -0.75
C GLY A 93 5.34 1.42 0.05
N ILE A 94 5.82 2.32 0.92
CA ILE A 94 4.97 3.22 1.70
C ILE A 94 4.37 4.29 0.77
N ASP A 95 3.04 4.37 0.75
CA ASP A 95 2.28 5.31 -0.08
C ASP A 95 1.58 6.37 0.80
N GLU A 96 1.75 7.64 0.44
CA GLU A 96 1.09 8.78 1.11
C GLU A 96 -0.17 9.23 0.37
N SER A 97 -0.22 8.94 -0.93
CA SER A 97 -1.28 9.41 -1.80
C SER A 97 -2.59 8.71 -1.46
N ASN A 98 -3.69 9.45 -1.48
CA ASN A 98 -5.02 8.90 -1.17
C ASN A 98 -5.11 8.23 0.21
N GLY A 99 -4.20 8.57 1.14
CA GLY A 99 -4.12 8.00 2.48
C GLY A 99 -4.91 8.78 3.54
N ALA A 100 -5.59 9.87 3.18
CA ALA A 100 -6.38 10.71 4.09
C ALA A 100 -5.64 11.01 5.41
N GLY A 101 -4.41 11.54 5.31
CA GLY A 101 -3.55 11.85 6.46
C GLY A 101 -2.74 10.67 7.01
N HIS A 102 -2.75 9.52 6.34
CA HIS A 102 -2.00 8.33 6.74
C HIS A 102 -0.95 7.92 5.70
N TYR A 103 0.18 7.42 6.20
CA TYR A 103 1.05 6.52 5.45
C TYR A 103 0.39 5.15 5.35
N ILE A 104 0.24 4.63 4.14
CA ILE A 104 -0.24 3.29 3.87
C ILE A 104 0.99 2.39 3.68
N LEU A 105 1.18 1.44 4.59
CA LEU A 105 2.33 0.54 4.57
C LEU A 105 2.06 -0.64 3.62
N TRP A 106 3.11 -1.35 3.19
CA TRP A 106 2.94 -2.60 2.45
C TRP A 106 2.09 -3.61 3.26
N PRO A 107 1.19 -4.39 2.62
CA PRO A 107 0.50 -5.51 3.24
C PRO A 107 1.43 -6.50 3.95
N LYS A 108 0.89 -7.31 4.87
CA LYS A 108 1.66 -8.37 5.53
C LYS A 108 1.79 -9.63 4.69
#